data_AF-A0AAD0RIX9-F1
#
_entry.id   AF-A0AAD0RIX9-F1
#
_cell.length_a   1.000
_cell.length_b   1.000
_cell.length_c   1.000
_cell.angle_alpha   90.00
_cell.angle_beta   90.00
_cell.angle_gamma   90.00
#
_symmetry.space_group_name_H-M   'P 1'
#
loop_
_entity.id
_entity.type
_entity.pdbx_description
1 polymer ?
#
loop_
_entity_poly.entity_id
_entity_poly.type
_entity_poly.pdbx_seq_one_letter_code
_entity_poly.pdbx_strand_id
1 'polypeptide(L)'
;MAKHEQTTEEEIIYVSKSELKREALELHELGCEIAGLGKKQREKLPLTDELKEAMTVADRIRAKTDAYRRHMNYIAKTLRSTPNVEDIQAAMDLMLNKNNKADVLLNKIELIRDEVIAKGDSKINELLDKYPELERQKMRQMARQASKEVKAEKPGKAYKELFQYLKEAIMP
;
A
#
# COMPACT_ATOMS: atom_id res chain seq x y z
N MET A 1 36.28 43.81 34.79
CA MET A 1 34.98 43.10 34.67
C MET A 1 34.08 43.91 33.74
N ALA A 2 33.84 43.43 32.52
CA ALA A 2 32.70 43.85 31.70
C ALA A 2 32.53 42.87 30.53
N LYS A 3 31.73 41.83 30.81
CA LYS A 3 30.85 41.03 29.94
C LYS A 3 31.25 40.86 28.46
N HIS A 4 31.78 39.68 28.15
CA HIS A 4 31.64 39.07 26.82
C HIS A 4 30.15 38.79 26.57
N GLU A 5 29.54 39.54 25.66
CA GLU A 5 28.23 39.22 25.12
C GLU A 5 28.47 38.23 23.96
N GLN A 6 28.37 36.94 24.27
CA GLN A 6 28.36 35.88 23.25
C GLN A 6 26.99 35.93 22.58
N THR A 7 26.93 36.59 21.42
CA THR A 7 25.81 36.48 20.50
C THR A 7 25.84 35.05 19.95
N THR A 8 24.93 34.20 20.44
CA THR A 8 24.65 32.90 19.83
C THR A 8 24.16 33.15 18.40
N GLU A 9 25.02 32.93 17.41
CA GLU A 9 24.64 32.85 16.01
C GLU A 9 23.65 31.70 15.87
N GLU A 10 22.36 32.04 15.85
CA GLU A 10 21.30 31.12 15.42
C GLU A 10 21.60 30.74 13.97
N GLU A 11 22.06 29.51 13.75
CA GLU A 11 22.20 28.91 12.43
C GLU A 11 20.85 28.96 11.72
N ILE A 12 20.67 29.96 10.84
CA ILE A 12 19.49 30.07 9.99
C ILE A 12 19.57 28.93 8.98
N ILE A 13 18.90 27.81 9.27
CA ILE A 13 18.72 26.70 8.33
C ILE A 13 18.00 27.25 7.09
N TYR A 14 18.74 27.45 6.00
CA TYR A 14 18.17 27.88 4.72
C TYR A 14 17.45 26.70 4.06
N VAL A 15 16.16 26.53 4.35
CA VAL A 15 15.34 25.54 3.67
C VAL A 15 14.91 26.09 2.31
N SER A 16 15.18 25.36 1.23
CA SER A 16 14.79 25.81 -0.11
C SER A 16 13.26 25.79 -0.28
N LYS A 17 12.70 26.70 -1.08
CA LYS A 17 11.25 26.72 -1.41
C LYS A 17 10.76 25.39 -2.02
N SER A 18 11.67 24.58 -2.59
CA SER A 18 11.36 23.28 -3.17
C SER A 18 11.21 22.20 -2.10
N GLU A 19 12.05 22.21 -1.06
CA GLU A 19 11.98 21.24 0.04
C GLU A 19 10.71 21.44 0.88
N LEU A 20 10.38 22.68 1.23
CA LEU A 20 9.14 23.00 1.97
C LEU A 20 7.88 22.55 1.21
N LYS A 21 7.92 22.58 -0.12
CA LYS A 21 6.83 22.08 -0.97
C LYS A 21 6.76 20.56 -0.98
N ARG A 22 7.92 19.88 -1.00
CA ARG A 22 7.99 18.42 -0.98
C ARG A 22 7.47 17.88 0.35
N GLU A 23 7.93 18.43 1.46
CA GLU A 23 7.47 18.07 2.80
C GLU A 23 5.96 18.33 2.97
N ALA A 24 5.44 19.44 2.43
CA ALA A 24 3.99 19.70 2.43
C ALA A 24 3.19 18.64 1.67
N LEU A 25 3.73 18.16 0.54
CA LEU A 25 3.09 17.12 -0.26
C LEU A 25 3.15 15.77 0.45
N GLU A 26 4.31 15.40 1.00
CA GLU A 26 4.52 14.16 1.76
C GLU A 26 3.54 14.07 2.94
N LEU A 27 3.39 15.15 3.73
CA LEU A 27 2.44 15.19 4.85
C LEU A 27 0.97 15.14 4.39
N HIS A 28 0.66 15.73 3.23
CA HIS A 28 -0.69 15.66 2.67
C HIS A 28 -1.01 14.24 2.17
N GLU A 29 -0.06 13.56 1.54
CA GLU A 29 -0.18 12.17 1.12
C GLU A 29 -0.35 11.26 2.33
N LEU A 30 0.50 11.39 3.37
CA LEU A 30 0.37 10.67 4.64
C LEU A 30 -1.01 10.85 5.25
N GLY A 31 -1.52 12.09 5.32
CA GLY A 31 -2.85 12.37 5.84
C GLY A 31 -3.97 11.70 5.04
N CYS A 32 -3.87 11.71 3.71
CA CYS A 32 -4.80 11.01 2.83
C CYS A 32 -4.75 9.49 3.03
N GLU A 33 -3.56 8.91 3.15
CA GLU A 33 -3.38 7.47 3.38
C GLU A 33 -4.00 7.03 4.70
N ILE A 34 -3.70 7.74 5.79
CA ILE A 34 -4.29 7.47 7.12
C ILE A 34 -5.82 7.59 7.05
N ALA A 35 -6.35 8.61 6.37
CA ALA A 35 -7.79 8.78 6.15
C ALA A 35 -8.39 7.71 5.23
N GLY A 36 -7.60 7.01 4.43
CA GLY A 36 -8.04 5.85 3.64
C GLY A 36 -8.13 4.55 4.43
N LEU A 37 -7.41 4.44 5.56
CA LEU A 37 -7.40 3.24 6.38
C LEU A 37 -8.73 2.99 7.09
N GLY A 38 -9.03 1.71 7.36
CA GLY A 38 -10.16 1.32 8.20
C GLY A 38 -9.93 1.70 9.67
N LYS A 39 -11.02 1.87 10.44
CA LYS A 39 -10.94 2.27 11.87
C LYS A 39 -9.98 1.43 12.72
N LYS A 40 -10.06 0.10 12.57
CA LYS A 40 -9.17 -0.86 13.27
C LYS A 40 -7.69 -0.72 12.92
N GLN A 41 -7.38 -0.21 11.73
CA GLN A 41 -6.00 0.05 11.31
C GLN A 41 -5.52 1.38 11.92
N ARG A 42 -6.35 2.43 11.88
CA ARG A 42 -6.03 3.73 12.50
C ARG A 42 -5.80 3.63 14.02
N GLU A 43 -6.52 2.75 14.71
CA GLU A 43 -6.32 2.49 16.15
C GLU A 43 -4.93 1.97 16.50
N LYS A 44 -4.21 1.37 15.54
CA LYS A 44 -2.84 0.88 15.74
C LYS A 44 -1.78 1.95 15.51
N LEU A 45 -2.17 3.12 14.99
CA LEU A 45 -1.27 4.23 14.75
C LEU A 45 -1.20 5.11 16.00
N PRO A 46 -0.04 5.69 16.33
CA PRO A 46 0.12 6.60 17.46
C PRO A 46 -0.44 8.00 17.14
N LEU A 47 -1.72 8.09 16.77
CA LEU A 47 -2.37 9.37 16.46
C LEU A 47 -2.64 10.16 17.74
N THR A 48 -2.41 11.46 17.70
CA THR A 48 -2.86 12.41 18.74
C THR A 48 -4.39 12.47 18.76
N ASP A 49 -4.97 12.98 19.85
CA ASP A 49 -6.43 13.06 19.96
C ASP A 49 -7.03 14.01 18.91
N GLU A 50 -6.33 15.11 18.58
CA GLU A 50 -6.72 16.00 17.48
C GLU A 50 -6.76 15.25 16.14
N LEU A 51 -5.76 14.43 15.84
CA LEU A 51 -5.74 13.63 14.61
C LEU A 51 -6.85 12.57 14.60
N LYS A 52 -7.14 11.91 15.73
CA LYS A 52 -8.26 10.95 15.82
C LYS A 52 -9.61 11.61 15.55
N GLU A 53 -9.83 12.80 16.10
CA GLU A 53 -11.03 13.60 15.84
C GLU A 53 -11.11 14.00 14.37
N ALA A 54 -10.02 14.52 13.80
CA ALA A 54 -9.94 14.88 12.40
C ALA A 54 -10.26 13.68 11.47
N MET A 55 -9.78 12.48 11.79
CA MET A 55 -10.09 11.25 11.05
C MET A 55 -11.57 10.86 11.16
N THR A 56 -12.19 11.06 12.33
CA THR A 56 -13.62 10.81 12.54
C THR A 56 -14.49 11.76 11.72
N VAL A 57 -14.07 13.02 11.61
CA VAL A 57 -14.72 14.00 10.74
C VAL A 57 -14.54 13.62 9.27
N ALA A 58 -13.34 13.19 8.87
CA ALA A 58 -13.04 12.77 7.50
C ALA A 58 -13.99 11.65 7.03
N ASP A 59 -14.29 10.67 7.88
CA ASP A 59 -15.21 9.56 7.58
C ASP A 59 -16.65 10.02 7.25
N ARG A 60 -17.06 11.20 7.71
CA ARG A 60 -18.41 11.76 7.49
C ARG A 60 -18.50 12.61 6.22
N ILE A 61 -17.36 13.08 5.72
CA ILE A 61 -17.33 13.95 4.54
C ILE A 61 -17.36 13.09 3.29
N ARG A 62 -18.26 13.43 2.36
CA ARG A 62 -18.34 12.75 1.07
C ARG A 62 -17.02 12.88 0.30
N ALA A 63 -16.43 11.76 -0.09
CA ALA A 63 -15.24 11.72 -0.92
C ALA A 63 -15.43 12.49 -2.24
N LYS A 64 -14.33 13.03 -2.80
CA LYS A 64 -14.29 13.80 -4.05
C LYS A 64 -15.06 15.14 -4.02
N THR A 65 -15.32 15.69 -2.83
CA THR A 65 -15.90 17.04 -2.66
C THR A 65 -14.84 18.08 -2.28
N ASP A 66 -15.16 19.37 -2.46
CA ASP A 66 -14.26 20.44 -2.01
C ASP A 66 -14.10 20.47 -0.49
N ALA A 67 -15.16 20.15 0.25
CA ALA A 67 -15.09 19.96 1.70
C ALA A 67 -14.07 18.88 2.09
N TYR A 68 -14.05 17.75 1.37
CA TYR A 68 -13.07 16.68 1.62
C TYR A 68 -11.64 17.16 1.37
N ARG A 69 -11.40 17.84 0.24
CA ARG A 69 -10.08 18.40 -0.09
C ARG A 69 -9.59 19.37 0.98
N ARG A 70 -10.44 20.29 1.44
CA ARG A 70 -10.10 21.24 2.51
C ARG A 70 -9.79 20.52 3.82
N HIS A 71 -10.54 19.47 4.13
CA HIS A 71 -10.30 18.67 5.33
C HIS A 71 -8.98 17.91 5.28
N MET A 72 -8.59 17.38 4.10
CA MET A 72 -7.27 16.76 3.92
C MET A 72 -6.13 17.77 4.13
N ASN A 73 -6.29 19.01 3.64
CA ASN A 73 -5.34 20.08 3.92
C ASN A 73 -5.24 20.43 5.42
N TYR A 74 -6.37 20.40 6.14
CA TYR A 74 -6.38 20.59 7.59
C TYR A 74 -5.61 19.46 8.29
N ILE A 75 -5.87 18.19 7.93
CA ILE A 75 -5.14 17.04 8.46
C ILE A 75 -3.63 17.17 8.19
N ALA A 76 -3.24 17.54 6.96
CA ALA A 76 -1.83 17.75 6.60
C ALA A 76 -1.17 18.84 7.48
N LYS A 77 -1.90 19.92 7.77
CA LYS A 77 -1.45 20.98 8.68
C LYS A 77 -1.32 20.46 10.12
N THR A 78 -2.28 19.68 10.61
CA THR A 78 -2.22 19.08 11.95
C THR A 78 -1.07 18.08 12.06
N LEU A 79 -0.80 17.28 11.04
CA LEU A 79 0.35 16.38 10.97
C LEU A 79 1.67 17.14 11.09
N ARG A 80 1.81 18.28 10.41
CA ARG A 80 3.01 19.13 10.53
C ARG A 80 3.25 19.65 11.95
N SER A 81 2.17 20.00 12.65
CA SER A 81 2.25 20.52 14.02
C SER A 81 2.33 19.44 15.09
N THR A 82 2.24 18.17 14.69
CA THR A 82 2.22 17.02 15.60
C THR A 82 3.66 16.60 15.96
N PRO A 83 4.00 16.48 17.25
CA PRO A 83 5.38 16.20 17.68
C PRO A 83 5.87 14.79 17.30
N ASN A 84 4.96 13.83 17.09
CA ASN A 84 5.28 12.43 16.81
C ASN A 84 4.95 12.01 15.37
N VAL A 85 5.06 12.93 14.41
CA VAL A 85 4.80 12.64 12.99
C VAL A 85 5.73 11.54 12.44
N GLU A 86 6.99 11.51 12.88
CA GLU A 86 7.95 10.47 12.50
C GLU A 86 7.52 9.08 12.98
N ASP A 87 7.00 8.97 14.21
CA ASP A 87 6.46 7.71 14.74
C ASP A 87 5.23 7.23 13.96
N ILE A 88 4.37 8.17 13.56
CA ILE A 88 3.21 7.89 12.71
C ILE A 88 3.67 7.36 11.35
N GLN A 89 4.66 8.01 10.72
CA GLN A 89 5.22 7.57 9.44
C GLN A 89 5.86 6.17 9.56
N ALA A 90 6.66 5.92 10.59
CA ALA A 90 7.28 4.61 10.81
C ALA A 90 6.24 3.51 11.04
N ALA A 91 5.17 3.81 11.80
CA ALA A 91 4.06 2.88 12.02
C ALA A 91 3.28 2.61 10.71
N MET A 92 3.09 3.64 9.89
CA MET A 92 2.49 3.52 8.55
C MET A 92 3.34 2.65 7.64
N ASP A 93 4.66 2.89 7.56
CA ASP A 93 5.56 2.11 6.73
C ASP A 93 5.59 0.63 7.14
N LEU A 94 5.60 0.35 8.45
CA LEU A 94 5.54 -1.03 8.94
C LEU A 94 4.19 -1.70 8.62
N MET A 95 3.09 -0.94 8.64
CA MET A 95 1.77 -1.42 8.27
C MET A 95 1.65 -1.66 6.76
N LEU A 96 2.10 -0.71 5.94
CA LEU A 96 2.13 -0.81 4.48
C LEU A 96 3.06 -1.92 4.03
N ASN A 97 4.23 -2.10 4.64
CA ASN A 97 5.11 -3.22 4.34
C ASN A 97 4.47 -4.59 4.61
N LYS A 98 3.60 -4.70 5.63
CA LYS A 98 2.82 -5.93 5.87
C LYS A 98 1.78 -6.16 4.77
N ASN A 99 1.09 -5.09 4.33
CA ASN A 99 0.09 -5.18 3.25
C ASN A 99 0.76 -5.45 1.89
N ASN A 100 1.88 -4.78 1.60
CA ASN A 100 2.69 -4.94 0.40
C ASN A 100 3.19 -6.37 0.23
N LYS A 101 3.51 -7.11 1.30
CA LYS A 101 3.90 -8.52 1.17
C LYS A 101 2.77 -9.38 0.61
N ALA A 102 1.53 -9.17 1.06
CA ALA A 102 0.38 -9.90 0.56
C ALA A 102 0.09 -9.52 -0.90
N ASP A 103 0.10 -8.22 -1.23
CA ASP A 103 -0.16 -7.75 -2.59
C ASP A 103 0.94 -8.16 -3.58
N VAL A 104 2.21 -8.13 -3.17
CA VAL A 104 3.34 -8.63 -3.96
C VAL A 104 3.20 -10.13 -4.24
N LEU A 105 2.77 -10.91 -3.24
CA LEU A 105 2.53 -12.34 -3.43
C LEU A 105 1.34 -12.59 -4.37
N LEU A 106 0.24 -11.84 -4.23
CA LEU A 106 -0.91 -11.94 -5.13
C LEU A 106 -0.51 -11.60 -6.57
N ASN A 107 0.19 -10.49 -6.79
CA ASN A 107 0.71 -10.10 -8.11
C ASN A 107 1.66 -11.15 -8.69
N LYS A 108 2.48 -11.78 -7.83
CA LYS A 108 3.34 -12.89 -8.24
C LYS A 108 2.53 -14.11 -8.70
N ILE A 109 1.44 -14.44 -8.00
CA ILE A 109 0.53 -15.53 -8.40
C ILE A 109 -0.15 -15.20 -9.72
N GLU A 110 -0.57 -13.96 -9.94
CA GLU A 110 -1.14 -13.51 -11.22
C GLU A 110 -0.14 -13.70 -12.37
N LEU A 111 1.10 -13.27 -12.18
CA LEU A 111 2.16 -13.45 -13.17
C LEU A 111 2.42 -14.94 -13.46
N ILE A 112 2.46 -15.78 -12.42
CA ILE A 112 2.63 -17.23 -12.57
C ILE A 112 1.46 -17.83 -13.37
N ARG A 113 0.21 -17.47 -13.07
CA ARG A 113 -0.97 -17.93 -13.81
C ARG A 113 -0.82 -17.58 -15.29
N ASP A 114 -0.45 -16.35 -15.60
CA ASP A 114 -0.33 -15.88 -16.99
C ASP A 114 0.80 -16.62 -17.72
N GLU A 115 1.92 -16.87 -17.02
CA GLU A 115 3.00 -17.71 -17.55
C GLU A 115 2.56 -19.17 -17.79
N VAL A 116 1.75 -19.74 -16.90
CA VAL A 116 1.21 -21.10 -17.06
C VAL A 116 0.27 -21.18 -18.27
N ILE A 117 -0.57 -20.16 -18.49
CA ILE A 117 -1.45 -20.09 -19.65
C ILE A 117 -0.65 -19.93 -20.95
N ALA A 118 0.42 -19.13 -20.94
CA ALA A 118 1.23 -18.84 -22.11
C ALA A 118 2.21 -19.98 -22.47
N LYS A 119 2.93 -20.53 -21.49
CA LYS A 119 4.01 -21.51 -21.67
C LYS A 119 3.55 -22.96 -21.47
N GLY A 120 2.37 -23.19 -20.89
CA GLY A 120 1.80 -24.51 -20.69
C GLY A 120 2.69 -25.43 -19.86
N ASP A 121 3.00 -26.61 -20.40
CA ASP A 121 3.66 -27.70 -19.68
C ASP A 121 5.05 -27.35 -19.17
N SER A 122 5.78 -26.47 -19.88
CA SER A 122 7.11 -26.04 -19.45
C SER A 122 7.05 -25.36 -18.07
N LYS A 123 6.13 -24.38 -17.93
CA LYS A 123 5.95 -23.65 -16.68
C LYS A 123 5.32 -24.51 -15.58
N ILE A 124 4.41 -25.41 -15.95
CA ILE A 124 3.82 -26.36 -15.01
C ILE A 124 4.90 -27.23 -14.36
N ASN A 125 5.88 -27.71 -15.13
CA ASN A 125 6.98 -28.52 -14.58
C ASN A 125 7.86 -27.68 -13.62
N GLU A 126 8.24 -26.45 -14.01
CA GLU A 126 8.98 -25.54 -13.13
C GLU A 126 8.24 -25.25 -11.80
N LEU A 127 6.92 -25.22 -11.82
CA LEU A 127 6.11 -25.00 -10.62
C LEU A 127 6.04 -26.25 -9.75
N LEU A 128 5.94 -27.44 -10.35
CA LEU A 128 5.96 -28.71 -9.62
C LEU A 128 7.29 -28.94 -8.89
N ASP A 129 8.40 -28.48 -9.46
CA ASP A 129 9.71 -28.53 -8.79
C ASP A 129 9.76 -27.67 -7.53
N LYS A 130 8.99 -26.57 -7.50
CA LYS A 130 8.93 -25.63 -6.36
C LYS A 130 7.83 -25.96 -5.35
N TYR A 131 6.72 -26.52 -5.83
CA TYR A 131 5.50 -26.80 -5.08
C TYR A 131 5.02 -28.22 -5.43
N PRO A 132 5.61 -29.26 -4.81
CA PRO A 132 5.31 -30.66 -5.12
C PRO A 132 3.86 -31.07 -4.82
N GLU A 133 3.15 -30.32 -3.98
CA GLU A 133 1.73 -30.52 -3.69
C GLU A 133 0.79 -30.20 -4.87
N LEU A 134 1.27 -29.51 -5.91
CA LEU A 134 0.47 -29.21 -7.09
C LEU A 134 0.22 -30.46 -7.94
N GLU A 135 -1.00 -30.59 -8.47
CA GLU A 135 -1.39 -31.72 -9.31
C GLU A 135 -1.23 -31.36 -10.80
N ARG A 136 -0.30 -32.03 -11.47
CA ARG A 136 0.07 -31.75 -12.87
C ARG A 136 -1.11 -31.79 -13.84
N GLN A 137 -1.96 -32.83 -13.75
CA GLN A 137 -3.09 -33.02 -14.67
C GLN A 137 -4.17 -31.95 -14.46
N LYS A 138 -4.46 -31.62 -13.19
CA LYS A 138 -5.39 -30.54 -12.84
C LYS A 138 -4.92 -29.20 -13.39
N MET A 139 -3.64 -28.84 -13.20
CA MET A 139 -3.08 -27.60 -13.75
C MET A 139 -3.15 -27.56 -15.28
N ARG A 140 -2.83 -28.66 -15.97
CA ARG A 140 -2.96 -28.76 -17.44
C ARG A 140 -4.38 -28.50 -17.92
N GLN A 141 -5.37 -29.08 -17.25
CA GLN A 141 -6.77 -28.89 -17.60
C GLN A 141 -7.20 -27.42 -17.45
N MET A 142 -6.89 -26.82 -16.30
CA MET A 142 -7.21 -25.42 -16.02
C MET A 142 -6.48 -24.46 -16.97
N ALA A 143 -5.19 -24.68 -17.23
CA ALA A 143 -4.39 -23.86 -18.15
C ALA A 143 -4.94 -23.89 -19.58
N ARG A 144 -5.33 -25.06 -20.09
CA ARG A 144 -5.93 -25.19 -21.44
C ARG A 144 -7.26 -24.48 -21.54
N GLN A 145 -8.11 -24.60 -20.52
CA GLN A 145 -9.41 -23.96 -20.52
C GLN A 145 -9.27 -22.43 -20.38
N ALA A 146 -8.40 -21.95 -19.50
CA ALA A 146 -8.08 -20.54 -19.35
C ALA A 146 -7.45 -19.95 -20.63
N SER A 147 -6.58 -20.70 -21.32
CA SER A 147 -6.02 -20.28 -22.62
C SER A 147 -7.10 -20.08 -23.68
N LYS A 148 -8.12 -20.93 -23.72
CA LYS A 148 -9.27 -20.76 -24.63
C LYS A 148 -10.10 -19.52 -24.26
N GLU A 149 -10.35 -19.29 -22.97
CA GLU A 149 -11.09 -18.13 -22.46
C GLU A 149 -10.37 -16.81 -22.79
N VAL A 150 -9.06 -16.74 -22.55
CA VAL A 150 -8.22 -15.56 -22.85
C VAL A 150 -8.20 -15.28 -24.36
N LYS A 151 -8.06 -16.31 -25.20
CA LYS A 151 -8.14 -16.18 -26.67
C LYS A 151 -9.51 -15.71 -27.17
N ALA A 152 -10.57 -15.98 -26.41
CA ALA A 152 -11.92 -15.51 -26.69
C ALA A 152 -12.20 -14.11 -26.08
N GLU A 153 -11.16 -13.41 -25.59
CA GLU A 153 -11.24 -12.11 -24.90
C GLU A 153 -12.22 -12.08 -23.72
N LYS A 154 -12.52 -13.25 -23.15
CA LYS A 154 -13.44 -13.41 -22.03
C LYS A 154 -12.79 -14.29 -20.97
N PRO A 155 -11.85 -13.73 -20.17
CA PRO A 155 -11.33 -14.42 -18.98
C PRO A 155 -12.51 -14.82 -18.09
N GLY A 156 -12.66 -16.13 -17.89
CA GLY A 156 -13.88 -16.71 -17.36
C GLY A 156 -13.63 -17.47 -16.07
N LYS A 157 -14.20 -18.66 -16.00
CA LYS A 157 -14.20 -19.49 -14.79
C LYS A 157 -12.83 -20.13 -14.60
N ALA A 158 -12.24 -20.69 -15.66
CA ALA A 158 -10.97 -21.40 -15.55
C ALA A 158 -9.80 -20.47 -15.23
N TYR A 159 -9.84 -19.23 -15.72
CA TYR A 159 -8.84 -18.21 -15.37
C TYR A 159 -8.81 -17.91 -13.87
N LYS A 160 -9.99 -17.79 -13.25
CA LYS A 160 -10.15 -17.55 -11.80
C LYS A 160 -9.83 -18.80 -10.98
N GLU A 161 -10.24 -19.98 -11.44
CA GLU A 161 -9.94 -21.26 -10.77
C GLU A 161 -8.44 -21.54 -10.73
N LEU A 162 -7.71 -21.28 -11.82
CA LEU A 162 -6.25 -21.46 -11.84
C LEU A 162 -5.56 -20.52 -10.83
N PHE A 163 -6.00 -19.26 -10.76
CA PHE A 163 -5.49 -18.31 -9.76
C PHE A 163 -5.73 -18.81 -8.33
N GLN A 164 -6.96 -19.24 -8.02
CA GLN A 164 -7.32 -19.71 -6.69
C GLN A 164 -6.53 -20.95 -6.30
N TYR A 165 -6.34 -21.89 -7.23
CA TYR A 165 -5.56 -23.10 -7.00
C TYR A 165 -4.08 -22.80 -6.73
N LEU A 166 -3.48 -21.89 -7.50
CA LEU A 166 -2.10 -21.45 -7.26
C LEU A 166 -1.97 -20.68 -5.95
N LYS A 167 -2.97 -19.87 -5.59
CA LYS A 167 -3.00 -19.14 -4.31
C LYS A 167 -3.02 -20.10 -3.13
N GLU A 168 -3.83 -21.15 -3.16
CA GLU A 168 -3.91 -22.14 -2.08
C GLU A 168 -2.60 -22.91 -1.85
N ALA A 169 -1.81 -23.14 -2.91
CA ALA A 169 -0.51 -23.80 -2.80
C ALA A 169 0.62 -22.83 -2.36
N ILE A 170 0.62 -21.60 -2.88
CA ILE A 170 1.73 -20.65 -2.68
C ILE A 170 1.55 -19.80 -1.42
N MET A 171 0.30 -19.60 -0.98
CA MET A 171 -0.07 -18.79 0.17
C MET A 171 -1.00 -19.61 1.10
N PRO A 172 -0.44 -20.54 1.89
CA PRO A 172 -1.19 -21.31 2.89
C PRO A 172 -1.64 -20.46 4.09
#